data_AF-A0A2H0D865-F1
#
_entry.id   AF-A0A2H0D865-F1
#
_cell.length_a   1.000
_cell.length_b   1.000
_cell.length_c   1.000
_cell.angle_alpha   90.00
_cell.angle_beta   90.00
_cell.angle_gamma   90.00
#
_symmetry.space_group_name_H-M   'P 1'
#
loop_
_entity.id
_entity.type
_entity.pdbx_description
1 polymer ?
#
loop_
_entity_poly.entity_id
_entity_poly.type
_entity_poly.pdbx_seq_one_letter_code
_entity_poly.pdbx_strand_id
1 'polypeptide(L)' 'RNFDELYRVVIALQTADTFSVATPADWQPGDDVIISPAGSCGQAKERMEGKDDLICQDWFFCSKKLDKEKVLKSIIK' A
#
# COMPACT_ATOMS: atom_id res chain seq x y z
N ARG A 1 14.07 -6.64 22.33
CA ARG A 1 13.73 -5.94 21.07
C ARG A 1 13.77 -6.96 19.95
N ASN A 2 12.86 -6.89 18.99
CA ASN A 2 12.84 -7.78 17.83
C ASN A 2 13.53 -7.07 16.66
N PHE A 3 14.67 -7.60 16.18
CA PHE A 3 15.41 -7.00 15.07
C PHE A 3 14.74 -7.23 13.72
N ASP A 4 14.01 -8.33 13.56
CA ASP A 4 13.25 -8.60 12.34
C ASP A 4 12.15 -7.55 12.16
N GLU A 5 11.53 -7.11 13.26
CA GLU A 5 10.52 -6.06 13.23
C GLU A 5 11.12 -4.69 12.90
N LEU A 6 12.32 -4.38 13.40
CA LEU A 6 13.02 -3.16 13.02
C LEU A 6 13.33 -3.15 11.52
N TYR A 7 13.78 -4.28 10.98
CA TYR A 7 14.05 -4.42 9.55
C TYR A 7 12.77 -4.30 8.72
N ARG A 8 11.69 -4.98 9.14
CA ARG A 8 10.38 -4.93 8.48
C ARG A 8 9.84 -3.49 8.43
N VAL A 9 9.90 -2.76 9.54
CA VAL A 9 9.41 -1.37 9.60
C VAL A 9 10.19 -0.45 8.67
N VAL A 10 11.52 -0.61 8.58
CA VAL A 10 12.33 0.19 7.64
C VAL A 10 11.93 -0.09 6.19
N ILE A 11 11.76 -1.35 5.82
CA ILE A 11 11.29 -1.72 4.47
C ILE A 11 9.89 -1.15 4.23
N ALA A 12 8.97 -1.26 5.19
CA ALA A 12 7.61 -0.75 5.07
C ALA A 12 7.60 0.77 4.85
N LEU A 13 8.41 1.53 5.59
CA LEU A 13 8.54 2.98 5.42
C LEU A 13 9.12 3.36 4.05
N GLN A 14 10.16 2.66 3.60
CA GLN A 14 10.75 2.87 2.27
C GLN A 14 9.78 2.50 1.13
N THR A 15 8.99 1.44 1.33
CA THR A 15 7.93 1.03 0.39
C THR A 15 6.86 2.10 0.29
N ALA A 16 6.39 2.60 1.44
CA ALA A 16 5.36 3.64 1.51
C ALA A 16 5.78 4.91 0.75
N ASP A 17 7.02 5.35 0.95
CA ASP A 17 7.58 6.53 0.27
C ASP A 17 7.73 6.31 -1.24
N THR A 18 8.32 5.16 -1.64
CA THR A 18 8.59 4.86 -3.06
C THR A 18 7.33 4.69 -3.89
N PHE A 19 6.31 4.03 -3.33
CA PHE A 19 5.09 3.69 -4.07
C PHE A 19 3.91 4.62 -3.74
N SER A 20 4.09 5.58 -2.82
CA SER A 20 3.02 6.48 -2.34
C SER A 20 1.78 5.73 -1.85
N VAL A 21 2.01 4.70 -1.03
CA VAL A 21 0.98 3.82 -0.46
C VAL A 21 1.15 3.70 1.05
N ALA A 22 0.10 3.27 1.75
CA ALA A 22 0.15 2.91 3.15
C ALA A 22 0.27 1.39 3.31
N THR A 23 1.04 0.95 4.30
CA THR A 23 1.16 -0.47 4.65
C THR A 23 0.16 -0.84 5.75
N PRO A 24 -0.64 -1.92 5.59
CA PRO A 24 -1.56 -2.38 6.63
C PRO A 24 -0.83 -2.91 7.87
N ALA A 25 -1.61 -3.22 8.90
CA ALA A 25 -1.09 -3.91 10.08
C ALA A 25 -0.41 -5.24 9.68
N ASP A 26 0.71 -5.54 10.34
CA ASP A 26 1.52 -6.75 10.11
C ASP A 26 2.03 -6.96 8.68
N TRP A 27 2.02 -5.91 7.84
CA TRP A 27 2.41 -5.99 6.43
C TRP A 27 3.82 -6.58 6.21
N GLN A 28 3.91 -7.47 5.23
CA GLN A 28 5.15 -8.02 4.70
C GLN A 28 5.29 -7.71 3.20
N PRO A 29 6.53 -7.71 2.65
CA PRO A 29 6.74 -7.53 1.22
C PRO A 29 5.98 -8.58 0.40
N GLY A 30 5.03 -8.11 -0.42
CA GLY A 30 4.14 -8.95 -1.23
C GLY A 30 2.67 -8.92 -0.79
N ASP A 31 2.40 -8.41 0.42
CA ASP A 31 1.03 -8.18 0.87
C ASP A 31 0.43 -6.94 0.21
N ASP A 32 -0.89 -6.92 0.15
CA ASP A 32 -1.66 -5.79 -0.39
C ASP A 32 -1.36 -4.50 0.37
N VAL A 33 -1.28 -3.41 -0.39
CA VAL A 33 -1.03 -2.07 0.14
C VAL A 33 -2.29 -1.22 0.05
N ILE A 34 -2.46 -0.31 0.98
CA ILE A 34 -3.62 0.57 1.05
C ILE A 34 -3.29 1.85 0.29
N ILE A 35 -4.21 2.32 -0.55
CA ILE A 35 -4.07 3.62 -1.18
C ILE A 35 -4.60 4.73 -0.27
N SER A 36 -3.99 5.91 -0.34
CA SER A 36 -4.48 7.08 0.40
C SER A 36 -5.94 7.37 0.09
N PRO A 37 -6.75 7.78 1.09
CA PRO A 37 -8.17 8.05 0.89
C PRO A 37 -8.39 9.17 -0.13
N ALA A 38 -9.56 9.18 -0.77
CA ALA A 38 -9.89 10.21 -1.74
C ALA A 38 -9.99 11.57 -1.05
N GLY A 39 -9.30 12.58 -1.59
CA GLY A 39 -9.29 13.94 -1.03
C GLY A 39 -10.54 14.75 -1.38
N SER A 40 -11.43 14.21 -2.23
CA SER A 40 -12.65 14.89 -2.68
C SER A 40 -13.77 13.89 -3.00
N CYS A 41 -15.01 14.36 -2.95
CA CYS A 41 -16.19 13.56 -3.30
C CYS A 41 -16.17 13.06 -4.74
N GLY A 42 -15.55 13.81 -5.66
CA GLY A 42 -15.41 13.40 -7.07
C GLY A 42 -14.52 12.18 -7.22
N GLN A 43 -13.32 12.20 -6.62
CA GLN A 43 -12.39 11.07 -6.61
C GLN A 43 -12.96 9.85 -5.88
N ALA A 44 -13.71 10.07 -4.80
CA ALA A 44 -14.39 8.99 -4.09
C ALA A 44 -15.41 8.29 -5.01
N LYS A 45 -16.20 9.07 -5.76
CA LYS A 45 -17.17 8.52 -6.71
C LYS A 45 -16.49 7.73 -7.83
N GLU A 46 -15.40 8.23 -8.39
CA GLU A 46 -14.64 7.54 -9.45
C GLU A 46 -14.10 6.18 -8.99
N ARG A 47 -13.58 6.08 -7.75
CA ARG A 47 -13.12 4.81 -7.17
C ARG A 47 -14.26 3.82 -6.99
N MET A 48 -15.42 4.28 -6.53
CA MET A 48 -16.61 3.43 -6.35
C MET A 48 -17.25 3.01 -7.68
N GLU A 49 -17.05 3.79 -8.75
CA GLU A 49 -17.48 3.44 -10.12
C GLU A 49 -16.62 2.34 -10.76
N GLY A 50 -15.56 1.86 -10.09
CA GLY A 50 -14.84 0.64 -10.49
C GLY A 50 -13.93 0.78 -11.71
N LYS A 51 -13.42 1.99 -11.99
CA LYS A 51 -12.52 2.25 -13.12
C LYS A 51 -11.07 1.77 -12.89
N ASP A 52 -10.72 1.46 -11.65
CA ASP A 52 -9.38 1.05 -11.25
C ASP A 52 -9.37 -0.42 -10.78
N ASP A 53 -8.26 -1.13 -10.96
CA ASP A 53 -7.98 -2.47 -10.42
C ASP A 53 -7.80 -2.47 -8.88
N LEU A 54 -8.59 -1.68 -8.17
CA LEU A 54 -8.55 -1.49 -6.73
C LEU A 54 -9.63 -2.34 -6.07
N ILE A 55 -9.25 -3.02 -4.98
CA ILE A 55 -10.20 -3.74 -4.14
C ILE A 55 -10.67 -2.75 -3.08
N CYS A 56 -11.80 -2.09 -3.32
CA CYS A 56 -12.39 -1.13 -2.40
C CYS A 56 -13.50 -1.78 -1.57
N GLN A 57 -13.34 -1.75 -0.25
CA GLN A 57 -14.43 -2.11 0.67
C GLN A 57 -15.31 -0.89 0.96
N ASP A 58 -14.71 0.29 0.99
CA ASP A 58 -15.38 1.57 1.19
C ASP A 58 -14.62 2.68 0.43
N TRP A 59 -15.19 3.88 0.33
CA TRP A 59 -14.63 5.00 -0.43
C TRP A 59 -13.27 5.48 0.09
N PHE A 60 -13.01 5.30 1.38
CA PHE A 60 -11.75 5.64 2.04
C PHE A 60 -10.80 4.45 2.17
N PHE A 61 -11.27 3.22 1.95
CA PHE A 61 -10.50 2.01 2.18
C PHE A 61 -10.46 1.13 0.94
N CYS A 62 -9.38 1.35 0.18
CA CYS A 62 -9.08 0.61 -1.04
C CYS A 62 -7.67 0.04 -0.94
N SER A 63 -7.54 -1.21 -1.38
CA SER A 63 -6.27 -1.93 -1.46
C SER A 63 -5.85 -2.14 -2.90
N LYS A 64 -4.53 -2.22 -3.10
CA LYS A 64 -3.87 -2.50 -4.36
C LYS A 64 -2.86 -3.61 -4.17
N LYS A 65 -2.78 -4.53 -5.13
CA LYS A 65 -1.76 -5.58 -5.13
C LYS A 65 -0.39 -4.98 -5.47
N LEU A 66 0.63 -5.41 -4.74
CA LEU A 66 2.02 -5.00 -4.98
C LEU A 66 2.94 -6.21 -4.92
N ASP A 67 3.58 -6.52 -6.04
CA ASP A 67 4.45 -7.70 -6.14
C ASP A 67 5.69 -7.59 -5.23
N LYS A 68 5.96 -8.67 -4.50
CA LYS A 68 7.12 -8.79 -3.60
C LYS A 68 8.44 -8.47 -4.29
N GLU A 69 8.66 -9.03 -5.48
CA GLU A 69 9.91 -8.85 -6.22
C GLU A 69 10.14 -7.38 -6.60
N LYS A 70 9.07 -6.67 -6.96
CA LYS A 70 9.13 -5.25 -7.30
C LYS A 70 9.51 -4.40 -6.09
N VAL A 71 8.94 -4.70 -4.92
CA VAL A 71 9.28 -4.04 -3.65
C VAL A 71 10.76 -4.25 -3.32
N LEU A 72 11.18 -5.51 -3.24
CA LEU A 72 12.54 -5.86 -2.83
C LEU A 72 13.59 -5.29 -3.80
N LYS A 73 13.34 -5.33 -5.11
CA LYS A 73 14.25 -4.77 -6.12
C LYS A 73 14.38 -3.25 -6.03
N SER A 74 13.33 -2.55 -5.62
CA SER A 74 13.36 -1.08 -5.49
C SER A 74 14.09 -0.61 -4.23
N ILE A 75 14.07 -1.43 -3.18
CA ILE A 75 14.56 -1.06 -1.84
C ILE A 75 15.96 -1.61 -1.57
N ILE A 76 16.19 -2.88 -1.90
CA ILE A 76 17.47 -3.56 -1.68
C ILE A 76 18.33 -3.33 -2.92
N LYS A 77 19.35 -2.47 -2.78
CA LYS A 77 20.37 -2.22 -3.80
C LYS A 77 21.60 -3.07 -3.57
#